data_AF-A0A2S9MF13-F1
#
_entry.id   AF-A0A2S9MF13-F1
#
_cell.length_a   1.000
_cell.length_b   1.000
_cell.length_c   1.000
_cell.angle_alpha   90.00
_cell.angle_beta   90.00
_cell.angle_gamma   90.00
#
_symmetry.space_group_name_H-M   'P 1'
#
loop_
_entity.id
_entity.type
_entity.pdbx_description
1 polymer ?
#
loop_
_entity_poly.entity_id
_entity_poly.type
_entity_poly.pdbx_seq_one_letter_code
_entity_poly.pdbx_strand_id
1 'polypeptide(L)' 'MTSFASWGPLALMVLPIFYGLFLYPYARILRRTGHSGWWVLALLIPGVNLAAIWIFAFAEWPALNRK' A
#
# COMPACT_ATOMS: atom_id res chain seq x y z
N MET A 1 24.58 -4.68 26.13
CA MET A 1 24.56 -4.93 24.68
C MET A 1 23.30 -5.72 24.36
N THR A 2 22.26 -5.12 23.81
CA THR A 2 21.04 -5.85 23.43
C THR A 2 21.35 -6.71 22.22
N SER A 3 21.20 -8.03 22.35
CA SER A 3 21.48 -8.95 21.25
C SER A 3 20.39 -8.83 20.17
N PHE A 4 20.71 -9.19 18.93
CA PHE A 4 19.75 -9.16 17.81
C PHE A 4 18.43 -9.89 18.15
N ALA A 5 18.48 -10.91 19.02
CA ALA A 5 17.34 -11.69 19.47
C ALA A 5 16.36 -10.91 20.37
N SER A 6 16.81 -9.92 21.16
CA SER A 6 15.91 -9.15 22.03
C SER A 6 14.95 -8.23 21.26
N TRP A 7 15.29 -7.91 20.00
CA TRP A 7 14.47 -7.07 19.12
C TRP A 7 13.40 -7.86 18.37
N GLY A 8 13.51 -9.20 18.30
CA GLY A 8 12.58 -10.05 17.56
C GLY A 8 11.11 -9.83 17.93
N PRO A 9 10.72 -9.89 19.22
CA PRO A 9 9.32 -9.72 19.62
C PRO A 9 8.76 -8.33 19.31
N LEU A 10 9.54 -7.28 19.54
CA LEU A 10 9.15 -5.90 19.23
C LEU A 10 9.05 -5.70 17.70
N ALA A 11 9.99 -6.24 16.94
CA ALA A 11 9.97 -6.18 15.49
C ALA A 11 8.71 -6.88 14.94
N LEU A 12 8.35 -8.06 15.45
CA LEU A 12 7.14 -8.80 15.04
C LEU A 12 5.83 -8.04 15.34
N MET A 13 5.80 -7.18 16.36
CA MET A 13 4.65 -6.31 16.65
C MET A 13 4.65 -5.04 15.80
N VAL A 14 5.80 -4.40 15.61
CA VAL A 14 5.90 -3.11 14.89
C VAL A 14 5.76 -3.29 13.38
N LEU A 15 6.31 -4.37 12.80
CA LEU A 15 6.26 -4.62 11.35
C LEU A 15 4.81 -4.60 10.80
N PRO A 16 3.86 -5.40 11.32
CA PRO A 16 2.52 -5.44 10.76
C PRO A 16 1.76 -4.12 10.98
N ILE A 17 2.01 -3.41 12.07
CA ILE A 17 1.43 -2.08 12.32
C ILE A 17 1.95 -1.09 11.28
N PHE A 18 3.26 -1.08 11.04
CA PHE A 18 3.90 -0.24 10.04
C PHE A 18 3.37 -0.55 8.64
N TYR A 19 3.44 -1.82 8.20
CA TYR A 19 2.90 -2.21 6.90
C TYR A 19 1.41 -1.93 6.76
N GLY A 20 0.61 -2.17 7.80
CA GLY A 20 -0.82 -1.85 7.79
C GLY A 20 -1.10 -0.35 7.62
N LEU A 21 -0.34 0.51 8.31
CA LEU A 21 -0.45 1.96 8.19
C LEU A 21 -0.11 2.44 6.77
N PHE A 22 0.90 1.86 6.14
CA PHE A 22 1.30 2.21 4.77
C PHE A 22 0.37 1.59 3.71
N LEU A 23 -0.10 0.36 3.90
CA LEU A 23 -0.99 -0.33 2.95
C LEU A 23 -2.41 0.25 2.96
N TYR A 24 -2.90 0.74 4.11
CA TYR A 24 -4.23 1.32 4.23
C TYR A 24 -4.54 2.44 3.21
N PRO A 25 -3.71 3.50 3.06
CA PRO A 25 -3.96 4.54 2.07
C PRO A 25 -3.92 4.01 0.64
N TYR A 26 -3.02 3.08 0.31
CA TYR A 26 -3.00 2.45 -1.01
C TYR A 26 -4.31 1.69 -1.29
N ALA A 27 -4.79 0.88 -0.34
CA ALA A 27 -6.07 0.20 -0.48
C ALA A 27 -7.23 1.20 -0.64
N ARG A 28 -7.18 2.35 0.04
CA ARG A 28 -8.18 3.41 -0.11
C ARG A 28 -8.15 4.06 -1.49
N ILE A 29 -6.97 4.33 -2.05
CA ILE A 29 -6.79 4.87 -3.40
C ILE A 29 -7.37 3.90 -4.43
N LEU A 30 -7.05 2.61 -4.33
CA LEU A 30 -7.54 1.60 -5.26
C LEU A 30 -9.06 1.45 -5.23
N ARG A 31 -9.67 1.54 -4.05
CA ARG A 31 -11.13 1.56 -3.94
C ARG A 31 -11.76 2.80 -4.58
N ARG A 32 -11.06 3.94 -4.57
CA ARG A 32 -11.52 5.17 -5.24
C ARG A 32 -11.40 5.09 -6.76
N THR A 33 -10.48 4.27 -7.27
CA THR A 33 -10.35 4.04 -8.71
C THR A 33 -11.26 2.92 -9.22
N GLY A 34 -12.19 2.41 -8.39
CA GLY A 34 -13.12 1.34 -8.76
C GLY A 34 -12.51 -0.06 -8.72
N HIS A 35 -11.26 -0.21 -8.28
CA HIS A 35 -10.58 -1.50 -8.20
C HIS A 35 -10.82 -2.16 -6.82
N SER A 36 -10.73 -3.49 -6.79
CA SER A 36 -10.79 -4.25 -5.54
C SER A 36 -9.62 -3.86 -4.62
N GLY A 37 -9.89 -3.65 -3.33
CA GLY A 37 -8.84 -3.30 -2.34
C GLY A 37 -7.73 -4.36 -2.22
N TRP A 38 -7.99 -5.60 -2.63
CA TRP A 38 -7.02 -6.70 -2.64
C TRP A 38 -5.83 -6.48 -3.58
N TRP A 39 -5.98 -5.62 -4.58
CA TRP A 39 -4.89 -5.22 -5.48
C TRP A 39 -3.77 -4.46 -4.75
N VAL A 40 -3.98 -4.05 -3.49
CA VAL A 40 -2.90 -3.52 -2.64
C VAL A 40 -1.76 -4.53 -2.46
N LEU A 41 -2.03 -5.83 -2.54
CA LEU A 41 -0.99 -6.87 -2.50
C LEU A 41 -0.09 -6.84 -3.74
N ALA A 42 -0.65 -6.50 -4.91
CA ALA A 42 0.15 -6.33 -6.12
C ALA A 42 1.10 -5.12 -5.99
N LEU A 43 0.69 -4.07 -5.25
CA LEU A 43 1.54 -2.92 -4.95
C LEU A 43 2.70 -3.22 -4.00
N LEU A 44 2.75 -4.39 -3.36
CA LEU A 44 3.94 -4.83 -2.62
C LEU A 44 5.09 -5.19 -3.59
N ILE A 45 4.79 -5.49 -4.85
CA ILE A 45 5.78 -5.76 -5.87
C ILE A 45 6.34 -4.41 -6.35
N PRO A 46 7.66 -4.14 -6.23
CA PRO A 46 8.23 -2.83 -6.55
C PRO A 46 7.92 -2.36 -7.98
N GLY A 47 7.97 -3.26 -8.95
CA GLY A 47 7.68 -2.94 -10.36
C GLY A 47 6.22 -2.53 -10.59
N VAL A 48 5.28 -3.23 -9.95
CA VAL A 48 3.84 -2.90 -10.04
C VAL A 48 3.54 -1.61 -9.28
N ASN A 49 4.18 -1.39 -8.13
CA ASN A 49 4.06 -0.14 -7.38
C ASN A 49 4.48 1.06 -8.23
N LEU A 50 5.64 0.95 -8.90
CA LEU A 50 6.12 1.98 -9.81
C LEU A 50 5.13 2.22 -10.95
N ALA A 51 4.72 1.15 -11.65
CA ALA A 51 3.75 1.24 -12.74
C ALA A 51 2.43 1.87 -12.28
N ALA A 52 1.94 1.53 -11.09
CA ALA A 52 0.71 2.10 -10.53
C ALA A 52 0.85 3.60 -10.23
N ILE A 53 2.00 4.06 -9.73
CA ILE A 53 2.25 5.49 -9.52
C ILE A 53 2.23 6.23 -10.86
N TRP A 54 2.89 5.68 -11.89
CA TRP A 54 2.86 6.25 -13.24
C TRP A 54 1.43 6.30 -13.79
N ILE A 55 0.69 5.20 -13.70
CA ILE A 55 -0.71 5.16 -14.15
C ILE A 55 -1.55 6.17 -13.37
N PHE A 56 -1.49 6.22 -12.04
CA PHE A 56 -2.27 7.18 -11.24
C PHE A 56 -1.88 8.65 -11.49
N ALA A 57 -0.66 8.92 -11.92
CA ALA A 57 -0.22 10.27 -12.28
C ALA A 57 -0.80 10.75 -13.61
N PHE A 58 -0.99 9.86 -14.60
CA PHE A 58 -1.47 10.23 -15.93
C PHE A 58 -2.91 9.82 -16.24
N ALA A 59 -3.49 8.88 -15.48
CA ALA A 59 -4.86 8.42 -15.68
C ALA A 59 -5.87 9.44 -15.15
N GLU A 60 -6.99 9.57 -15.86
CA GLU A 60 -8.12 10.36 -15.40
C GLU A 60 -8.74 9.76 -14.14
N TRP A 61 -8.97 10.61 -13.14
CA TRP A 61 -9.58 10.18 -11.89
C TRP A 61 -11.10 10.01 -12.09
N PRO A 62 -11.68 8.85 -11.74
CA PRO A 62 -13.11 8.60 -11.98
C PRO A 62 -14.04 9.53 -11.18
N ALA A 63 -13.52 10.19 -10.14
CA ALA A 63 -14.26 11.19 -9.36
C ALA A 63 -14.68 12.42 -10.17
N LEU A 64 -14.03 12.70 -11.31
CA LEU A 64 -14.37 13.82 -12.20
C LEU A 64 -15.49 13.49 -13.19
N ASN A 65 -15.83 12.20 -13.37
CA ASN A 65 -16.78 11.74 -14.38
C ASN A 65 -18.14 11.33 -13.78
N ARG A 66 -18.60 12.07 -12.77
CA ARG A 66 -19.98 11.96 -12.26
C ARG A 66 -20.88 12.84 -13.12
N LYS A 67 -21.41 12.27 -14.21
CA LYS A 67 -22.61 12.80 -14.88
C LYS A 67 -23.84 12.56 -14.01
#